data_AF-A0A838MVS7-F1
#
_entry.id   AF-A0A838MVS7-F1
#
_cell.length_a   1.000
_cell.length_b   1.000
_cell.length_c   1.000
_cell.angle_alpha   90.00
_cell.angle_beta   90.00
_cell.angle_gamma   90.00
#
_symmetry.space_group_name_H-M   'P 1'
#
loop_
_entity.id
_entity.type
_entity.pdbx_description
1 polymer ?
#
loop_
_entity_poly.entity_id
_entity_poly.type
_entity_poly.pdbx_seq_one_letter_code
_entity_poly.pdbx_strand_id
1 'polypeptide(L)'
;MKMPRKLLEWRAKRPCASAHHRQLSAYLDGEIDGDARACVEQHLAACSPCRAEYEQLRFASRALSHFIVPNVRQPVWQIEPAFLQRQSAPPLALWLKRFCAMKIAVPAPVFVAGSLAAITVAALLLTHPFVQTQTPAASPVASVPTIETKIIEVPVEREVVRERIRCSEE
;
A
#
# COMPACT_ATOMS: atom_id res chain seq x y z
N MET A 1 -14.74 19.48 -49.35
CA MET A 1 -14.09 18.43 -48.53
C MET A 1 -14.87 18.25 -47.23
N LYS A 2 -15.47 17.07 -47.02
CA LYS A 2 -16.37 16.78 -45.89
C LYS A 2 -15.58 15.93 -44.90
N MET A 3 -15.13 16.52 -43.79
CA MET A 3 -14.35 15.80 -42.76
C MET A 3 -15.21 14.72 -42.10
N PRO A 4 -14.67 13.50 -41.87
CA PRO A 4 -15.43 12.41 -41.25
C PRO A 4 -15.79 12.73 -39.80
N ARG A 5 -17.03 12.40 -39.40
CA ARG A 5 -17.64 12.71 -38.10
C ARG A 5 -16.84 12.25 -36.87
N LYS A 6 -15.97 11.23 -36.99
CA LYS A 6 -15.11 10.76 -35.88
C LYS A 6 -13.96 11.72 -35.55
N LEU A 7 -13.43 12.45 -36.55
CA LEU A 7 -12.44 13.51 -36.31
C LEU A 7 -13.07 14.77 -35.67
N LEU A 8 -14.40 14.90 -35.69
CA LEU A 8 -15.10 15.97 -34.96
C LEU A 8 -15.17 15.72 -33.44
N GLU A 9 -14.97 14.50 -32.95
CA GLU A 9 -15.05 14.22 -31.50
C GLU A 9 -13.85 14.75 -30.72
N TRP A 10 -12.69 14.89 -31.37
CA TRP A 10 -11.54 15.65 -30.87
C TRP A 10 -11.72 17.17 -31.02
N ARG A 11 -12.55 17.60 -31.99
CA ARG A 11 -12.61 19.00 -32.44
C ARG A 11 -13.79 19.81 -31.89
N ALA A 12 -14.73 19.22 -31.16
CA ALA A 12 -15.99 19.93 -30.89
C ALA A 12 -16.35 20.22 -29.44
N LYS A 13 -16.00 19.43 -28.41
CA LYS A 13 -16.71 19.60 -27.12
C LYS A 13 -16.13 18.95 -25.85
N ARG A 14 -14.82 18.73 -25.72
CA ARG A 14 -14.25 18.25 -24.45
C ARG A 14 -13.49 19.37 -23.73
N PRO A 15 -13.82 19.69 -22.47
CA PRO A 15 -13.06 20.67 -21.70
C PRO A 15 -11.61 20.17 -21.56
N CYS A 16 -10.67 21.04 -21.89
CA CYS A 16 -9.23 20.77 -21.87
C CYS A 16 -8.70 20.49 -20.44
N ALA A 17 -7.50 19.91 -20.39
CA ALA A 17 -6.78 19.36 -19.23
C ALA A 17 -7.29 17.99 -18.77
N SER A 18 -8.30 17.91 -17.89
CA SER A 18 -8.67 16.64 -17.25
C SER A 18 -9.22 15.56 -18.20
N ALA A 19 -9.87 15.94 -19.30
CA ALA A 19 -10.49 14.98 -20.22
C ALA A 19 -9.49 14.21 -21.09
N HIS A 20 -8.27 14.74 -21.27
CA HIS A 20 -7.27 14.18 -22.17
C HIS A 20 -6.09 13.52 -21.45
N HIS A 21 -6.06 13.57 -20.11
CA HIS A 21 -5.00 12.98 -19.28
C HIS A 21 -4.60 11.55 -19.69
N ARG A 22 -5.59 10.66 -19.87
CA ARG A 22 -5.36 9.27 -20.27
C ARG A 22 -4.68 9.16 -21.64
N GLN A 23 -5.07 9.99 -22.60
CA GLN A 23 -4.51 9.98 -23.95
C GLN A 23 -3.10 10.58 -23.97
N LEU A 24 -2.83 11.58 -23.12
CA LEU A 24 -1.49 12.14 -22.95
C LEU A 24 -0.53 11.13 -22.31
N SER A 25 -0.99 10.37 -21.30
CA SER A 25 -0.20 9.27 -20.72
C SER A 25 0.07 8.18 -21.76
N ALA A 26 -0.97 7.69 -22.45
CA ALA A 26 -0.81 6.68 -23.50
C ALA A 26 0.12 7.16 -24.64
N TYR A 27 0.08 8.45 -25.01
CA TYR A 27 1.04 9.04 -25.95
C TYR A 27 2.47 9.06 -25.41
N LEU A 28 2.65 9.39 -24.14
CA LEU A 28 3.97 9.40 -23.48
C LEU A 28 4.56 7.99 -23.40
N ASP A 29 3.73 6.98 -23.11
CA ASP A 29 4.11 5.58 -22.98
C ASP A 29 4.26 4.86 -24.35
N GLY A 30 3.87 5.54 -25.44
CA GLY A 30 3.94 4.99 -26.81
C GLY A 30 2.83 4.00 -27.15
N GLU A 31 1.73 4.00 -26.41
CA GLU A 31 0.58 3.08 -26.56
C GLU A 31 -0.45 3.53 -27.62
N ILE A 32 -0.20 4.65 -28.32
CA ILE A 32 -1.07 5.13 -29.41
C ILE A 32 -0.32 5.24 -30.74
N ASP A 33 -0.97 4.77 -31.80
CA ASP A 33 -0.41 4.67 -33.14
C ASP A 33 -1.21 5.46 -34.20
N GLY A 34 -0.55 5.70 -35.34
CA GLY A 34 -1.18 6.22 -36.55
C GLY A 34 -1.99 7.50 -36.34
N ASP A 35 -3.25 7.46 -36.76
CA ASP A 35 -4.17 8.60 -36.75
C ASP A 35 -4.41 9.18 -35.34
N ALA A 36 -4.42 8.34 -34.31
CA ALA A 36 -4.62 8.77 -32.93
C ALA A 36 -3.44 9.61 -32.44
N ARG A 37 -2.22 9.23 -32.83
CA ARG A 37 -0.99 9.95 -32.54
C ARG A 37 -1.01 11.34 -33.18
N ALA A 38 -1.37 11.42 -34.47
CA ALA A 38 -1.46 12.68 -35.20
C ALA A 38 -2.49 13.65 -34.59
N CYS A 39 -3.62 13.13 -34.07
CA CYS A 39 -4.62 13.94 -33.37
C CYS A 39 -4.07 14.56 -32.08
N VAL A 40 -3.35 13.78 -31.26
CA VAL A 40 -2.71 14.28 -30.03
C VAL A 40 -1.68 15.36 -30.35
N GLU A 41 -0.84 15.13 -31.35
CA GLU A 41 0.19 16.09 -31.79
C GLU A 41 -0.42 17.41 -32.28
N GLN A 42 -1.49 17.34 -33.09
CA GLN A 42 -2.21 18.52 -33.55
C GLN A 42 -2.78 19.35 -32.38
N HIS A 43 -3.30 18.68 -31.35
CA HIS A 43 -3.84 19.39 -30.19
C HIS A 43 -2.78 19.95 -29.27
N LEU A 44 -1.68 19.23 -29.03
CA LEU A 44 -0.55 19.75 -28.29
C LEU A 44 0.02 21.01 -28.96
N ALA A 45 -0.04 21.10 -30.30
CA ALA A 45 0.32 22.30 -31.05
C ALA A 45 -0.65 23.48 -30.82
N ALA A 46 -1.94 23.22 -30.62
CA ALA A 46 -2.98 24.25 -30.49
C ALA A 46 -3.36 24.62 -29.04
N CYS A 47 -3.09 23.77 -28.05
CA CYS A 47 -3.59 23.91 -26.68
C CYS A 47 -2.46 24.04 -25.65
N SER A 48 -2.25 25.24 -25.09
CA SER A 48 -1.21 25.46 -24.07
C SER A 48 -1.47 24.76 -22.73
N PRO A 49 -2.71 24.62 -22.19
CA PRO A 49 -2.95 23.86 -20.97
C PRO A 49 -2.56 22.38 -21.09
N CYS A 50 -2.99 21.70 -22.17
CA CYS A 50 -2.66 20.30 -22.39
C CYS A 50 -1.16 20.09 -22.65
N ARG A 51 -0.48 21.08 -23.26
CA ARG A 51 0.98 21.06 -23.38
C ARG A 51 1.68 21.15 -22.03
N ALA A 52 1.19 22.02 -21.13
CA ALA A 52 1.72 22.13 -19.78
C ALA A 52 1.53 20.83 -18.98
N GLU A 53 0.36 20.19 -19.09
CA GLU A 53 0.09 18.90 -18.46
C GLU A 53 0.97 17.78 -19.03
N TYR A 54 1.15 17.73 -20.35
CA TYR A 54 2.06 16.78 -20.99
C TYR A 54 3.50 16.93 -20.48
N GLU A 55 3.99 18.17 -20.33
CA GLU A 55 5.32 18.41 -19.75
C GLU A 55 5.41 18.01 -18.27
N GLN A 56 4.35 18.16 -17.48
CA GLN A 56 4.30 17.64 -16.11
C GLN A 56 4.40 16.11 -16.05
N LEU A 57 3.64 15.41 -16.91
CA LEU A 57 3.70 13.95 -17.03
C LEU A 57 5.09 13.50 -17.48
N ARG A 58 5.66 14.18 -18.48
CA ARG A 58 7.01 13.90 -18.99
C ARG A 58 8.07 14.12 -17.92
N PHE A 59 7.96 15.17 -17.12
CA PHE A 59 8.86 15.43 -16.01
C PHE A 59 8.79 14.32 -14.96
N ALA A 60 7.59 13.91 -14.56
CA ALA A 60 7.41 12.81 -13.61
C ALA A 60 7.98 11.48 -14.13
N SER A 61 7.71 11.13 -15.39
CA SER A 61 8.26 9.93 -16.04
C SER A 61 9.80 9.94 -16.06
N ARG A 62 10.41 11.08 -16.41
CA ARG A 62 11.87 11.25 -16.35
C ARG A 62 12.43 11.18 -14.94
N ALA A 63 11.76 11.78 -13.96
CA ALA A 63 12.20 11.71 -12.57
C ALA A 63 12.21 10.24 -12.09
N LEU A 64 11.19 9.47 -12.45
CA LEU A 64 11.07 8.05 -12.11
C LEU A 64 12.10 7.17 -12.85
N SER A 65 12.46 7.49 -14.09
CA SER A 65 13.43 6.69 -14.86
C SER A 65 14.86 6.73 -14.30
N HIS A 66 15.17 7.69 -13.44
CA HIS A 66 16.46 7.77 -12.74
C HIS A 66 16.54 6.91 -11.48
N PHE A 67 15.43 6.32 -11.02
CA PHE A 67 15.46 5.47 -9.83
C PHE A 67 16.05 4.10 -10.16
N ILE A 68 17.01 3.68 -9.33
CA ILE A 68 17.50 2.31 -9.33
C ILE A 68 16.45 1.46 -8.64
N VAL A 69 15.72 0.66 -9.41
CA VAL A 69 14.85 -0.37 -8.84
C VAL A 69 15.74 -1.49 -8.30
N PRO A 70 15.76 -1.77 -6.98
CA PRO A 70 16.56 -2.85 -6.45
C PRO A 70 16.08 -4.17 -7.04
N ASN A 71 17.01 -4.96 -7.57
CA ASN A 71 16.73 -6.32 -8.02
C ASN A 71 16.54 -7.20 -6.78
N VAL A 72 15.30 -7.31 -6.32
CA VAL A 72 14.93 -8.25 -5.26
C VAL A 72 14.79 -9.62 -5.90
N ARG A 73 15.76 -10.50 -5.64
CA ARG A 73 15.78 -11.88 -6.17
C ARG A 73 14.65 -12.76 -5.64
N GLN A 74 13.98 -12.34 -4.57
CA GLN A 74 12.89 -13.07 -3.96
C GLN A 74 11.60 -12.25 -4.06
N PRO A 75 10.49 -12.87 -4.47
CA PRO A 75 9.22 -12.17 -4.48
C PRO A 75 8.82 -11.78 -3.06
N VAL A 76 8.20 -10.61 -2.89
CA VAL A 76 7.91 -9.98 -1.59
C VAL A 76 7.12 -10.90 -0.64
N TRP A 77 6.31 -11.83 -1.18
CA TRP A 77 5.57 -12.81 -0.40
C TRP A 77 6.40 -13.99 0.15
N GLN A 78 7.64 -14.17 -0.33
CA GLN A 78 8.61 -15.14 0.18
C GLN A 78 9.56 -14.54 1.22
N ILE A 79 9.46 -13.24 1.51
CA ILE A 79 10.19 -12.65 2.62
C ILE A 79 9.55 -13.25 3.88
N GLU A 80 10.11 -14.35 4.39
CA GLU A 80 9.77 -14.82 5.73
C GLU A 80 9.95 -13.64 6.67
N PRO A 81 8.93 -13.25 7.44
CA PRO A 81 9.05 -12.11 8.31
C PRO A 81 9.96 -12.51 9.48
N ALA A 82 11.27 -12.43 9.27
CA ALA A 82 12.28 -12.53 10.31
C ALA A 82 11.99 -11.53 11.46
N PHE A 83 11.18 -10.51 11.18
CA PHE A 83 10.66 -9.57 12.16
C PHE A 83 9.71 -10.20 13.20
N LEU A 84 8.91 -11.21 12.85
CA LEU A 84 8.01 -11.88 13.81
C LEU A 84 8.78 -12.81 14.77
N GLN A 85 9.93 -13.34 14.34
CA GLN A 85 10.68 -14.30 15.14
C GLN A 85 11.43 -13.66 16.32
N ARG A 86 11.66 -12.34 16.28
CA ARG A 86 12.41 -11.60 17.32
C ARG A 86 11.60 -11.27 18.58
N GLN A 87 10.33 -11.65 18.65
CA GLN A 87 9.48 -11.43 19.83
C GLN A 87 9.25 -12.67 20.70
N SER A 88 9.86 -13.82 20.37
CA SER A 88 9.82 -14.95 21.29
C SER A 88 10.70 -14.65 22.50
N ALA A 89 10.07 -14.26 23.61
CA ALA A 89 10.75 -14.12 24.89
C ALA A 89 11.56 -15.40 25.19
N PRO A 90 12.75 -15.28 25.81
CA PRO A 90 13.55 -16.47 26.13
C PRO A 90 12.70 -17.43 26.97
N PRO A 91 12.80 -18.75 26.74
CA PRO A 91 12.02 -19.70 27.52
C PRO A 91 12.40 -19.56 29.01
N LEU A 92 11.41 -19.61 29.89
CA LEU A 92 11.56 -19.47 31.34
C LEU A 92 12.62 -20.43 31.91
N ALA A 93 12.81 -21.58 31.26
CA ALA A 93 13.88 -22.55 31.54
C ALA A 93 15.31 -21.98 31.41
N LEU A 94 15.56 -21.06 30.48
CA LEU A 94 16.86 -20.41 30.30
C LEU A 94 17.12 -19.40 31.42
N TRP A 95 16.09 -18.71 31.90
CA TRP A 95 16.16 -17.84 33.08
C TRP A 95 16.44 -18.67 34.34
N LEU A 96 15.70 -19.75 34.57
CA LEU A 96 15.89 -20.64 35.73
C LEU A 96 17.29 -21.29 35.74
N LYS A 97 17.79 -21.74 34.58
CA LYS A 97 19.15 -22.26 34.45
C LYS A 97 20.22 -21.22 34.81
N ARG A 98 20.03 -19.95 34.45
CA ARG A 98 20.96 -18.87 34.85
C ARG A 98 20.93 -18.62 36.35
N PHE A 99 19.76 -18.66 36.98
CA PHE A 99 19.64 -18.50 38.44
C PHE A 99 20.27 -19.68 39.20
N CYS A 100 20.07 -20.92 38.74
CA CYS A 100 20.70 -22.09 39.38
C CYS A 100 22.20 -22.21 39.09
N ALA A 101 22.68 -21.73 37.93
CA ALA A 101 24.10 -21.73 37.59
C ALA A 101 24.89 -20.65 38.33
N MET A 102 24.24 -19.56 38.75
CA MET A 102 24.83 -18.61 39.68
C MET A 102 24.85 -19.22 41.08
N LYS A 103 25.99 -19.85 41.43
CA LYS A 103 26.28 -20.32 42.79
C LYS A 103 26.50 -19.15 43.75
N ILE A 104 25.46 -18.36 44.00
CA ILE A 104 25.50 -17.30 44.99
C ILE A 104 25.42 -17.98 46.36
N ALA A 105 26.55 -18.04 47.06
CA ALA A 105 26.64 -18.50 48.45
C ALA A 105 26.05 -17.41 49.36
N VAL A 106 24.73 -17.29 49.40
CA VAL A 106 24.08 -16.40 50.37
C VAL A 106 24.03 -17.13 51.72
N PRO A 107 24.52 -16.52 52.82
CA PRO A 107 24.49 -17.13 54.13
C PRO A 107 23.03 -17.40 54.56
N ALA A 108 22.78 -18.55 55.18
CA ALA A 108 21.46 -19.02 55.61
C ALA A 108 20.54 -17.97 56.25
N PRO A 109 20.99 -17.07 57.16
CA PRO A 109 20.09 -16.07 57.75
C PRO A 109 19.55 -15.04 56.75
N VAL A 110 20.29 -14.73 55.67
CA VAL A 110 19.88 -13.74 54.67
C VAL A 110 18.82 -14.31 53.72
N PHE A 111 18.90 -15.61 53.41
CA PHE A 111 17.83 -16.30 52.66
C PHE A 111 16.51 -16.34 53.43
N VAL A 112 16.56 -16.63 54.73
CA VAL A 112 15.35 -16.69 55.56
C VAL A 112 14.69 -15.32 55.66
N ALA A 113 15.47 -14.27 55.97
CA ALA A 113 14.95 -12.90 56.04
C ALA A 113 14.40 -12.41 54.68
N GLY A 114 15.09 -12.71 53.57
CA GLY A 114 14.65 -12.34 52.23
C GLY A 114 13.37 -13.06 51.80
N SER A 115 13.25 -14.36 52.10
CA SER A 115 12.05 -15.14 51.77
C SER A 115 10.82 -14.67 52.55
N LEU A 116 10.97 -14.35 53.84
CA LEU A 116 9.92 -13.75 54.66
C LEU A 116 9.46 -12.39 54.11
N ALA A 117 10.39 -11.52 53.72
CA ALA A 117 10.05 -10.23 53.11
C ALA A 117 9.32 -10.40 51.76
N ALA A 118 9.74 -11.35 50.93
CA ALA A 118 9.08 -11.62 49.65
C ALA A 118 7.67 -12.21 49.83
N ILE A 119 7.50 -13.13 50.79
CA ILE A 119 6.20 -13.73 51.12
C ILE A 119 5.26 -12.68 51.71
N THR A 120 5.74 -11.80 52.60
CA THR A 120 4.89 -10.74 53.16
C THR A 120 4.49 -9.74 52.09
N VAL A 121 5.39 -9.34 51.19
CA VAL A 121 5.05 -8.46 50.05
C VAL A 121 4.06 -9.14 49.10
N ALA A 122 4.26 -10.41 48.75
CA ALA A 122 3.33 -11.16 47.91
C ALA A 122 1.96 -11.33 48.57
N ALA A 123 1.92 -11.62 49.87
CA ALA A 123 0.69 -11.68 50.64
C ALA A 123 0.00 -10.31 50.71
N LEU A 124 0.75 -9.22 50.89
CA LEU A 124 0.22 -7.85 50.86
C LEU A 124 -0.36 -7.50 49.49
N LEU A 125 0.29 -7.92 48.40
CA LEU A 125 -0.19 -7.73 47.02
C LEU A 125 -1.41 -8.61 46.68
N LEU A 126 -1.57 -9.75 47.34
CA LEU A 126 -2.74 -10.63 47.17
C LEU A 126 -3.93 -10.17 48.03
N THR A 127 -3.68 -9.57 49.20
CA THR A 127 -4.74 -9.11 50.12
C THR A 127 -5.16 -7.67 49.86
N HIS A 128 -4.26 -6.81 49.36
CA HIS A 128 -4.64 -5.52 48.80
C HIS A 128 -4.89 -5.68 47.31
N PRO A 129 -6.14 -5.48 46.82
CA PRO A 129 -6.40 -5.34 45.39
C PRO A 129 -5.81 -4.00 44.91
N PHE A 130 -4.48 -3.92 44.86
CA PHE A 130 -3.75 -2.75 44.41
C PHE A 130 -3.64 -2.79 42.90
N VAL A 131 -4.16 -1.73 42.30
CA VAL A 131 -4.30 -1.51 40.87
C VAL A 131 -5.39 -2.37 40.26
N GLN A 132 -6.61 -1.89 40.43
CA GLN A 132 -7.62 -1.87 39.38
C GLN A 132 -6.88 -1.46 38.09
N THR A 133 -6.42 -2.44 37.32
CA THR A 133 -6.05 -2.23 35.93
C THR A 133 -7.30 -1.64 35.35
N GLN A 134 -7.28 -0.33 35.10
CA GLN A 134 -8.19 0.25 34.14
C GLN A 134 -7.93 -0.58 32.91
N THR A 135 -8.80 -1.55 32.65
CA THR A 135 -9.01 -2.07 31.31
C THR A 135 -9.14 -0.80 30.51
N PRO A 136 -8.15 -0.42 29.68
CA PRO A 136 -8.28 0.79 28.90
C PRO A 136 -9.60 0.60 28.18
N ALA A 137 -10.57 1.48 28.48
CA ALA A 137 -11.87 1.44 27.86
C ALA A 137 -11.56 1.28 26.38
N ALA A 138 -11.91 0.12 25.83
CA ALA A 138 -11.69 -0.16 24.43
C ALA A 138 -12.23 1.08 23.74
N SER A 139 -11.34 1.89 23.15
CA SER A 139 -11.79 2.96 22.28
C SER A 139 -12.81 2.27 21.38
N PRO A 140 -14.02 2.83 21.21
CA PRO A 140 -14.97 2.25 20.29
C PRO A 140 -14.20 2.13 18.98
N VAL A 141 -13.81 0.89 18.65
CA VAL A 141 -13.25 0.55 17.36
C VAL A 141 -14.36 0.99 16.46
N ALA A 142 -14.16 2.15 15.81
CA ALA A 142 -15.10 2.72 14.88
C ALA A 142 -15.53 1.54 14.03
N SER A 143 -16.79 1.14 14.21
CA SER A 143 -17.34 -0.07 13.64
C SER A 143 -16.98 -0.01 12.18
N VAL A 144 -16.04 -0.87 11.77
CA VAL A 144 -15.69 -1.04 10.37
C VAL A 144 -17.03 -1.26 9.71
N PRO A 145 -17.51 -0.34 8.84
CA PRO A 145 -18.80 -0.51 8.22
C PRO A 145 -18.74 -1.89 7.59
N THR A 146 -19.70 -2.75 7.95
CA THR A 146 -19.93 -4.00 7.24
C THR A 146 -20.17 -3.58 5.80
N ILE A 147 -19.11 -3.60 4.98
CA ILE A 147 -19.23 -3.42 3.56
C ILE A 147 -19.97 -4.68 3.15
N GLU A 148 -21.28 -4.55 3.00
CA GLU A 148 -22.11 -5.53 2.31
C GLU A 148 -21.51 -5.60 0.91
N THR A 149 -20.59 -6.55 0.72
CA THR A 149 -20.00 -6.87 -0.58
C THR A 149 -21.13 -7.41 -1.42
N LYS A 150 -21.92 -6.50 -1.99
CA LYS A 150 -22.74 -6.78 -3.15
C LYS A 150 -21.74 -7.08 -4.25
N ILE A 151 -21.50 -8.37 -4.44
CA ILE A 151 -20.80 -8.90 -5.61
C ILE A 151 -21.65 -8.43 -6.78
N ILE A 152 -21.27 -7.30 -7.37
CA ILE A 152 -21.80 -6.87 -8.66
C ILE A 152 -21.12 -7.81 -9.63
N GLU A 153 -21.83 -8.88 -9.99
CA GLU A 153 -21.52 -9.62 -11.20
C GLU A 153 -21.64 -8.61 -12.34
N VAL A 154 -20.50 -8.03 -12.73
CA VAL A 154 -20.43 -7.23 -13.94
C VAL A 154 -20.53 -8.25 -15.07
N PRO A 155 -21.64 -8.27 -15.84
CA PRO A 155 -21.66 -9.07 -17.05
C PRO A 155 -20.55 -8.51 -17.93
N VAL A 156 -19.46 -9.27 -18.07
CA VAL A 156 -18.45 -9.00 -19.09
C VAL A 156 -19.09 -9.39 -20.40
N GLU A 157 -19.99 -8.52 -20.88
CA GLU A 157 -20.44 -8.54 -22.26
C GLU A 157 -19.19 -8.15 -23.05
N ARG A 158 -18.45 -9.18 -23.49
CA ARG A 158 -17.42 -9.02 -24.50
C ARG A 158 -18.16 -8.64 -25.77
N GLU A 159 -18.49 -7.36 -25.89
CA GLU A 159 -18.73 -6.76 -27.19
C GLU A 159 -17.37 -6.82 -27.88
N VAL A 160 -17.16 -7.93 -28.60
CA VAL A 160 -16.11 -8.03 -29.61
C VAL A 160 -16.51 -7.03 -30.67
N VAL A 161 -16.22 -5.75 -30.41
CA VAL A 161 -16.23 -4.72 -31.44
C VAL A 161 -15.10 -5.11 -32.36
N ARG A 162 -15.44 -5.96 -33.32
CA ARG A 162 -14.64 -6.23 -34.50
C ARG A 162 -14.73 -4.96 -35.33
N GLU A 163 -14.09 -3.89 -34.85
CA GLU A 163 -13.96 -2.65 -35.59
C GLU A 163 -13.06 -2.98 -36.77
N ARG A 164 -13.73 -3.36 -37.85
CA ARG A 164 -13.11 -3.53 -39.15
C ARG A 164 -12.64 -2.13 -39.53
N ILE A 165 -11.37 -1.84 -39.22
CA ILE A 165 -10.61 -0.73 -39.81
C ILE A 165 -10.78 -0.91 -41.31
N ARG A 166 -11.75 -0.19 -41.88
CA ARG A 166 -12.00 -0.15 -43.31
C ARG A 166 -11.55 1.23 -43.74
N CYS A 167 -10.28 1.32 -44.09
CA CYS A 167 -9.81 2.37 -44.98
C CYS A 167 -10.53 2.14 -46.31
N SER A 168 -11.40 3.07 -46.67
CA SER A 168 -11.85 3.21 -48.04
C SER A 168 -10.65 3.72 -48.83
N GLU A 169 -10.22 2.95 -49.83
CA GLU A 169 -9.45 3.47 -50.96
C GLU A 169 -10.25 4.64 -51.55
N GLU A 170 -9.62 5.82 -51.64
CA GLU A 170 -9.75 6.86 -52.67
C GLU A 170 -9.07 8.17 -52.24
#